data_AF-A0A427A1S5-F1
#
_entry.id   AF-A0A427A1S5-F1
#
_cell.length_a   1.000
_cell.length_b   1.000
_cell.length_c   1.000
_cell.angle_alpha   90.00
_cell.angle_beta   90.00
_cell.angle_gamma   90.00
#
_symmetry.space_group_name_H-M   'P 1'
#
loop_
_entity.id
_entity.type
_entity.pdbx_description
1 polymer ?
#
loop_
_entity_poly.entity_id
_entity_poly.type
_entity_poly.pdbx_seq_one_letter_code
_entity_poly.pdbx_strand_id
1 'polypeptide(L)'
;MEGKYRELRTAVDAVAAVDGHAHNLVDIDSSFPFLRCFSEAEGDALSLAPHTLSFKVSIRCRDPSTWEVSSRLERYAASVT
;
A
#
# COMPACT_ATOMS: atom_id res chain seq x y z
N MET A 1 1.46 24.43 9.65
CA MET A 1 2.76 23.72 9.72
C MET A 1 3.38 23.46 8.35
N GLU A 2 2.59 23.46 7.26
CA GLU A 2 3.00 23.13 5.88
C GLU A 2 4.33 23.74 5.38
N GLY A 3 4.66 24.97 5.78
CA GLY A 3 5.86 25.66 5.29
C GLY A 3 7.16 25.36 6.05
N LYS A 4 7.09 24.92 7.32
CA LYS A 4 8.26 24.89 8.22
C LYS A 4 9.35 23.92 7.76
N TYR A 5 8.96 22.83 7.10
CA TYR A 5 9.87 21.76 6.70
C TYR A 5 9.85 21.51 5.19
N ARG A 6 9.35 22.48 4.40
CA ARG A 6 9.18 22.30 2.96
C ARG A 6 10.49 21.98 2.25
N GLU A 7 11.56 22.72 2.58
CA GLU A 7 12.89 22.51 1.98
C GLU A 7 13.47 21.14 2.33
N LEU A 8 13.32 20.71 3.60
CA LEU A 8 13.73 19.37 4.03
C LEU A 8 12.94 18.29 3.30
N ARG A 9 11.63 18.47 3.13
CA ARG A 9 10.77 17.53 2.40
C ARG A 9 11.21 17.41 0.94
N THR A 10 11.41 18.53 0.25
CA THR A 10 11.92 18.54 -1.13
C THR A 10 13.28 17.87 -1.24
N ALA A 11 14.20 18.12 -0.30
CA ALA A 11 15.51 17.50 -0.30
C ALA A 11 15.43 15.98 -0.10
N VAL A 12 14.60 15.51 0.84
CA VAL A 12 14.41 14.06 1.10
C VAL A 12 13.75 13.35 -0.08
N ASP A 13 12.68 13.93 -0.63
CA ASP A 13 11.91 13.31 -1.73
C ASP A 13 12.73 13.24 -3.05
N ALA A 14 13.79 14.06 -3.20
CA ALA A 14 14.69 14.04 -4.35
C ALA A 14 15.80 12.98 -4.27
N VAL A 15 16.01 12.34 -3.11
CA VAL A 15 17.04 11.32 -2.94
C VAL A 15 16.54 9.97 -3.45
N ALA A 16 17.28 9.37 -4.37
CA ALA A 16 17.03 8.00 -4.80
C ALA A 16 17.18 7.04 -3.60
N ALA A 17 16.12 6.32 -3.27
CA ALA A 17 16.13 5.32 -2.22
C ALA A 17 16.55 3.95 -2.77
N VAL A 18 17.45 3.26 -2.06
CA VAL A 18 17.74 1.84 -2.28
C VAL A 18 17.11 1.07 -1.14
N ASP A 19 16.10 0.25 -1.45
CA ASP A 19 15.48 -0.62 -0.46
C ASP A 19 16.40 -1.81 -0.17
N GLY A 20 16.98 -1.84 1.04
CA GLY A 20 17.87 -2.90 1.49
C GLY A 20 17.16 -4.19 1.89
N HIS A 21 15.83 -4.17 2.00
CA HIS A 21 15.05 -5.35 2.39
C HIS A 21 13.61 -5.30 1.88
N ALA A 22 13.36 -6.10 0.83
CA ALA A 22 12.03 -6.28 0.26
C ALA A 22 11.74 -7.76 0.01
N HIS A 23 10.45 -8.07 -0.13
CA HIS A 23 9.97 -9.36 -0.61
C HIS A 23 9.59 -9.30 -2.09
N ASN A 24 9.48 -10.47 -2.73
CA ASN A 24 9.08 -10.57 -4.13
C ASN A 24 7.64 -10.06 -4.32
N LEU A 25 7.40 -9.43 -5.48
CA LEU A 25 6.04 -9.10 -5.90
C LEU A 25 5.24 -10.37 -6.12
N VAL A 26 3.96 -10.28 -5.80
CA VAL A 26 3.00 -11.36 -6.02
C VAL A 26 2.35 -11.17 -7.39
N ASP A 27 2.28 -12.26 -8.16
CA ASP A 27 1.62 -12.25 -9.48
C ASP A 27 0.13 -11.86 -9.35
N ILE A 28 -0.41 -11.20 -10.38
CA ILE A 28 -1.82 -10.84 -10.43
C ILE A 28 -2.73 -12.07 -10.34
N ASP A 29 -2.33 -13.22 -10.88
CA ASP A 29 -3.13 -14.45 -10.85
C ASP A 29 -2.73 -15.40 -9.70
N SER A 30 -1.98 -14.89 -8.73
CA SER A 30 -1.59 -15.66 -7.55
C SER A 30 -2.77 -16.03 -6.66
N SER A 31 -2.71 -17.23 -6.08
CA SER A 31 -3.62 -17.68 -5.02
C SER A 31 -3.31 -17.08 -3.65
N PHE A 32 -2.26 -16.26 -3.54
CA PHE A 32 -1.91 -15.61 -2.27
C PHE A 32 -2.98 -14.58 -1.89
N PRO A 33 -3.53 -14.62 -0.65
CA PRO A 33 -4.57 -13.70 -0.26
C PRO A 33 -4.09 -12.25 -0.26
N PHE A 34 -4.75 -11.41 -1.07
CA PHE A 34 -4.36 -10.01 -1.25
C PHE A 34 -4.31 -9.21 0.07
N LEU A 35 -5.23 -9.49 1.01
CA LEU A 35 -5.22 -8.84 2.33
C LEU A 35 -3.96 -9.13 3.15
N ARG A 36 -3.33 -10.30 2.94
CA ARG A 36 -2.09 -10.65 3.65
C ARG A 36 -0.92 -9.79 3.20
N CYS A 37 -1.00 -9.14 2.04
CA CYS A 37 0.00 -8.16 1.63
C CYS A 37 0.04 -6.93 2.54
N PHE A 38 -0.98 -6.72 3.40
CA PHE A 38 -1.08 -5.57 4.30
C PHE A 38 -1.10 -5.95 5.79
N SER A 39 -1.14 -7.25 6.10
CA SER A 39 -1.26 -7.75 7.46
C SER A 39 -0.81 -9.20 7.58
N GLU A 40 -0.09 -9.50 8.67
CA GLU A 40 0.26 -10.87 9.06
C GLU A 40 -0.90 -11.62 9.77
N ALA A 41 -2.10 -11.02 9.83
CA ALA A 41 -3.26 -11.66 10.44
C ALA A 41 -3.69 -12.91 9.65
N GLU A 42 -4.18 -13.92 10.36
CA GLU A 42 -4.70 -15.16 9.77
C GLU A 42 -6.13 -15.44 10.25
N GLY A 43 -6.83 -16.32 9.53
CA GLY A 43 -8.20 -16.70 9.83
C GLY A 43 -9.15 -15.49 9.84
N ASP A 44 -10.08 -15.47 10.80
CA ASP A 44 -11.09 -14.42 10.90
C ASP A 44 -10.50 -13.03 11.13
N ALA A 45 -9.32 -12.94 11.77
CA ALA A 45 -8.66 -11.67 12.03
C ALA A 45 -8.23 -10.96 10.73
N LEU A 46 -7.96 -11.71 9.66
CA LEU A 46 -7.59 -11.14 8.35
C LEU A 46 -8.72 -10.27 7.77
N SER A 47 -9.97 -10.58 8.09
CA SER A 47 -11.13 -9.77 7.66
C SER A 47 -11.11 -8.34 8.22
N LEU A 48 -10.35 -8.09 9.30
CA LEU A 48 -10.19 -6.78 9.93
C LEU A 48 -8.99 -5.99 9.39
N ALA A 49 -8.15 -6.60 8.54
CA ALA A 49 -7.00 -5.93 7.91
C ALA A 49 -7.36 -4.60 7.22
N PRO A 50 -8.53 -4.42 6.56
CA PRO A 50 -8.93 -3.15 5.97
C PRO A 50 -9.02 -1.96 6.94
N HIS A 51 -9.19 -2.22 8.25
CA HIS A 51 -9.27 -1.15 9.25
C HIS A 51 -7.90 -0.68 9.75
N THR A 52 -6.84 -1.43 9.44
CA THR A 52 -5.47 -1.12 9.86
C THR A 52 -4.91 0.11 9.17
N LEU A 53 -3.91 0.73 9.78
CA LEU A 53 -3.20 1.86 9.19
C LEU A 53 -2.43 1.43 7.93
N SER A 54 -1.78 0.26 7.96
CA SER A 54 -1.00 -0.28 6.84
C SER A 54 -1.85 -0.34 5.56
N PHE A 55 -3.05 -0.91 5.66
CA PHE A 55 -3.98 -0.98 4.52
C PHE A 55 -4.37 0.42 4.00
N LYS A 56 -4.76 1.34 4.90
CA LYS A 56 -5.20 2.70 4.53
C LYS A 56 -4.08 3.52 3.89
N VAL A 57 -2.86 3.45 4.41
CA VAL A 57 -1.69 4.17 3.89
C VAL A 57 -1.29 3.59 2.53
N SER A 58 -1.25 2.28 2.38
CA SER A 58 -0.91 1.65 1.10
C SER A 58 -1.89 2.02 -0.02
N ILE A 59 -3.18 2.18 0.28
CA ILE A 59 -4.17 2.68 -0.69
C ILE A 59 -3.95 4.15 -1.01
N ARG A 60 -3.61 4.98 0.00
CA ARG A 60 -3.44 6.42 -0.19
C ARG A 60 -2.13 6.80 -0.87
N CYS A 61 -1.07 6.02 -0.68
CA CYS A 61 0.21 6.18 -1.37
C CYS A 61 0.16 5.74 -2.84
N ARG A 62 -1.02 5.38 -3.37
CA ARG A 62 -1.25 5.21 -4.81
C ARG A 62 -0.77 6.44 -5.56
N ASP A 63 0.26 6.27 -6.39
CA ASP A 63 0.57 7.21 -7.45
C ASP A 63 -0.46 7.00 -8.59
N PRO A 64 -1.25 8.02 -8.97
CA PRO A 64 -2.16 7.95 -10.12
C PRO A 64 -1.49 7.49 -11.42
N SER A 65 -0.17 7.63 -11.55
CA SER A 65 0.60 7.20 -12.72
C SER A 65 0.81 5.68 -12.83
N THR A 66 0.55 4.92 -11.74
CA THR A 66 0.71 3.46 -11.69
C THR A 66 -0.65 2.75 -11.77
N TRP A 67 -1.11 2.45 -13.00
CA TRP A 67 -2.50 2.09 -13.29
C TRP A 67 -2.91 0.64 -12.98
N GLU A 68 -1.98 -0.31 -12.92
CA GLU A 68 -2.31 -1.75 -12.84
C GLU A 68 -2.77 -2.22 -11.45
N VAL A 69 -2.17 -1.68 -10.38
CA VAL A 69 -2.53 -2.00 -8.97
C VAL A 69 -3.92 -1.48 -8.61
N SER A 70 -4.41 -0.47 -9.36
CA SER A 70 -5.67 0.22 -9.12
C SER A 70 -6.90 -0.69 -9.25
N SER A 71 -6.92 -1.57 -10.26
CA SER A 71 -8.13 -2.32 -10.62
C SER A 71 -8.54 -3.37 -9.59
N ARG A 72 -7.58 -3.96 -8.86
CA ARG A 72 -7.87 -4.96 -7.82
C ARG A 72 -8.17 -4.31 -6.48
N LEU A 73 -7.50 -3.20 -6.17
CA LEU A 73 -7.83 -2.35 -5.02
C LEU A 73 -9.22 -1.73 -5.16
N GLU A 74 -9.62 -1.28 -6.34
CA GLU A 74 -10.97 -0.74 -6.61
C GLU A 74 -12.04 -1.83 -6.49
N ARG A 75 -11.81 -3.03 -7.06
CA ARG A 75 -12.72 -4.17 -6.90
C ARG A 75 -12.83 -4.62 -5.45
N TYR A 76 -11.71 -4.64 -4.72
CA TYR A 76 -11.72 -5.02 -3.32
C TYR A 76 -12.40 -3.92 -2.48
N ALA A 77 -12.02 -2.66 -2.59
CA ALA A 77 -12.65 -1.55 -1.87
C ALA A 77 -14.15 -1.45 -2.14
N ALA A 78 -14.61 -1.63 -3.39
CA ALA A 78 -16.03 -1.66 -3.75
C ALA A 78 -16.78 -2.89 -3.23
N SER A 79 -16.07 -3.97 -2.86
CA SER A 79 -16.68 -5.15 -2.23
C SER A 79 -16.82 -5.05 -0.71
N VAL A 80 -16.12 -4.09 -0.07
CA VAL A 80 -16.11 -3.92 1.40
C VAL A 80 -16.85 -2.63 1.85
N THR A 81 -17.38 -1.84 0.93
CA THR A 81 -18.33 -0.73 1.18
C THR A 81 -19.73 -1.09 0.72
#